data_AF-A0A8J8EAR8-F1
#
_entry.id   AF-A0A8J8EAR8-F1
#
_cell.length_a   1.000
_cell.length_b   1.000
_cell.length_c   1.000
_cell.angle_alpha   90.00
_cell.angle_beta   90.00
_cell.angle_gamma   90.00
#
_symmetry.space_group_name_H-M   'P 1'
#
loop_
_entity.id
_entity.type
_entity.pdbx_description
1 polymer ?
#
loop_
_entity_poly.entity_id
_entity_poly.type
_entity_poly.pdbx_seq_one_letter_code
_entity_poly.pdbx_strand_id
1 'polypeptide(L)'
;MMRKIAPLFLVLVVFSAGCLVQTGGKTASSSFTLNVTYTPFKVPLNVTVVAINVSANFIGYKSLVINDVYPAVLIKVGPDVKNVSAFRISKDVYMIPPYLFNNSLRTYSATVWLKNGSIAIANIKFSGTPTKVVDMVVNYDVEKNGTHYIVRPIGWSLKRITLWNETFNVTVELPEPIQIVNAPTVEFKNDTYVLPEVCKTTSGGVTVIYRYSIGEIHIVGPMEDAFVGKVYFPCEKMAEK
;
A
#
# COMPACT_ATOMS: atom_id res chain seq x y z
N MET A 1 43.95 -37.25 2.25
CA MET A 1 42.48 -37.20 2.37
C MET A 1 42.08 -35.78 2.77
N MET A 2 41.91 -34.88 1.79
CA MET A 2 41.61 -33.46 2.05
C MET A 2 40.12 -33.30 2.34
N ARG A 3 39.80 -32.90 3.58
CA ARG A 3 38.44 -32.50 3.96
C ARG A 3 38.09 -31.21 3.22
N LYS A 4 37.10 -31.28 2.33
CA LYS A 4 36.46 -30.12 1.71
C LYS A 4 35.71 -29.35 2.79
N ILE A 5 36.12 -28.12 3.06
CA ILE A 5 35.33 -27.17 3.83
C ILE A 5 34.31 -26.59 2.86
N ALA A 6 33.06 -27.01 2.97
CA ALA A 6 31.95 -26.38 2.28
C ALA A 6 31.66 -25.05 2.99
N PRO A 7 31.75 -23.89 2.32
CA PRO A 7 31.25 -22.66 2.90
C PRO A 7 29.73 -22.75 2.97
N LEU A 8 29.23 -22.72 4.20
CA LEU A 8 27.82 -22.59 4.54
C LEU A 8 27.27 -21.36 3.80
N PHE A 9 26.39 -21.56 2.82
CA PHE A 9 25.66 -20.49 2.17
C PHE A 9 24.65 -19.94 3.18
N LEU A 10 25.06 -18.86 3.86
CA LEU A 10 24.21 -18.13 4.79
C LEU A 10 23.28 -17.24 3.96
N VAL A 11 22.08 -17.75 3.68
CA VAL A 11 20.99 -16.98 3.06
C VAL A 11 20.51 -15.97 4.10
N LEU A 12 21.06 -14.77 4.03
CA LEU A 12 20.66 -13.64 4.86
C LEU A 12 19.51 -12.91 4.15
N VAL A 13 18.27 -13.28 4.51
CA VAL A 13 17.08 -12.48 4.21
C VAL A 13 16.84 -11.59 5.44
N VAL A 14 17.13 -10.29 5.32
CA VAL A 14 16.75 -9.29 6.34
C VAL A 14 16.21 -8.02 5.68
N PHE A 15 15.20 -7.46 6.37
CA PHE A 15 14.11 -6.60 5.95
C PHE A 15 14.41 -5.09 5.85
N SER A 16 13.49 -4.40 5.14
CA SER A 16 13.03 -3.00 5.29
C SER A 16 13.62 -1.88 4.40
N ALA A 17 13.37 -1.99 3.10
CA ALA A 17 12.63 -0.96 2.35
C ALA A 17 11.49 -1.73 1.65
N GLY A 18 10.25 -1.25 1.70
CA GLY A 18 9.07 -2.00 1.23
C GLY A 18 9.23 -2.56 -0.18
N CYS A 19 9.61 -3.84 -0.28
CA CYS A 19 9.92 -4.52 -1.53
C CYS A 19 8.69 -5.33 -1.94
N LEU A 20 7.90 -4.77 -2.86
CA LEU A 20 6.80 -5.50 -3.48
C LEU A 20 7.28 -6.05 -4.83
N VAL A 21 7.54 -7.35 -4.86
CA VAL A 21 7.72 -8.12 -6.11
C VAL A 21 6.43 -7.99 -6.92
N GLN A 22 6.53 -7.36 -8.09
CA GLN A 22 5.40 -7.12 -8.98
C GLN A 22 5.40 -8.22 -10.05
N THR A 23 4.62 -9.27 -9.83
CA THR A 23 4.36 -10.30 -10.84
C THR A 23 3.20 -9.82 -11.72
N GLY A 24 3.51 -9.54 -12.99
CA GLY A 24 2.50 -9.27 -14.01
C GLY A 24 1.60 -10.48 -14.18
N GLY A 25 0.29 -10.31 -13.99
CA GLY A 25 -0.71 -11.34 -14.16
C GLY A 25 -1.95 -10.79 -14.84
N LYS A 26 -2.28 -11.37 -16.00
CA LYS A 26 -3.49 -11.09 -16.79
C LYS A 26 -4.75 -11.17 -15.91
N THR A 27 -5.59 -10.14 -15.96
CA THR A 27 -6.87 -10.10 -15.25
C THR A 27 -7.93 -10.90 -15.98
N ALA A 28 -8.11 -12.16 -15.61
CA ALA A 28 -9.43 -12.78 -15.67
C ALA A 28 -10.23 -12.26 -14.48
N SER A 29 -11.36 -11.60 -14.72
CA SER A 29 -12.25 -11.14 -13.65
C SER A 29 -12.80 -12.34 -12.87
N SER A 30 -12.19 -12.64 -11.74
CA SER A 30 -12.72 -13.63 -10.79
C SER A 30 -13.78 -12.98 -9.92
N SER A 31 -14.91 -13.66 -9.75
CA SER A 31 -15.96 -13.26 -8.82
C SER A 31 -15.39 -13.00 -7.42
N PHE A 32 -15.81 -11.90 -6.80
CA PHE A 32 -15.33 -11.53 -5.47
C PHE A 32 -15.83 -12.53 -4.43
N THR A 33 -14.94 -13.03 -3.58
CA THR A 33 -15.28 -13.89 -2.44
C THR A 33 -14.63 -13.33 -1.18
N LEU A 34 -15.41 -13.25 -0.10
CA LEU A 34 -14.97 -12.85 1.24
C LEU A 34 -15.48 -13.89 2.24
N ASN A 35 -14.57 -14.45 3.03
CA ASN A 35 -14.89 -15.38 4.11
C ASN A 35 -14.30 -14.85 5.41
N VAL A 36 -15.10 -14.84 6.47
CA VAL A 36 -14.68 -14.43 7.82
C VAL A 36 -15.02 -15.55 8.78
N THR A 37 -13.98 -16.15 9.36
CA THR A 37 -14.11 -17.19 10.39
C THR A 37 -13.64 -16.68 11.73
N TYR A 38 -14.13 -17.28 12.82
CA TYR A 38 -13.86 -16.83 14.18
C TYR A 38 -13.44 -17.99 15.06
N THR A 39 -12.50 -17.72 15.95
CA THR A 39 -12.07 -18.67 16.99
C THR A 39 -11.89 -17.93 18.32
N PRO A 40 -12.42 -18.42 19.46
CA PRO A 40 -13.19 -19.66 19.60
C PRO A 40 -14.70 -19.50 19.36
N PHE A 41 -15.23 -18.27 19.32
CA PHE A 41 -16.66 -18.00 19.15
C PHE A 41 -16.89 -16.90 18.11
N LYS A 42 -18.12 -16.82 17.59
CA LYS A 42 -18.52 -15.81 16.62
C LYS A 42 -18.57 -14.42 17.26
N VAL A 43 -18.04 -13.42 16.56
CA VAL A 43 -18.03 -12.02 16.97
C VAL A 43 -18.90 -11.20 16.01
N PRO A 44 -19.62 -10.16 16.49
CA PRO A 44 -20.41 -9.28 15.62
C PRO A 44 -19.49 -8.31 14.85
N LEU A 45 -18.79 -8.81 13.83
CA LEU A 45 -18.06 -7.98 12.87
C LEU A 45 -18.76 -7.98 11.51
N ASN A 46 -18.88 -6.80 10.90
CA ASN A 46 -19.27 -6.64 9.51
C ASN A 46 -18.06 -6.17 8.70
N VAL A 47 -17.58 -7.03 7.81
CA VAL A 47 -16.35 -6.80 7.04
C VAL A 47 -16.72 -6.42 5.60
N THR A 48 -16.13 -5.33 5.10
CA THR A 48 -16.24 -4.89 3.72
C THR A 48 -14.85 -4.67 3.15
N VAL A 49 -14.60 -5.14 1.93
CA VAL A 49 -13.36 -4.84 1.20
C VAL A 49 -13.68 -3.84 0.10
N VAL A 50 -12.84 -2.82 -0.03
CA VAL A 50 -12.93 -1.80 -1.07
C VAL A 50 -11.65 -1.86 -1.91
N ALA A 51 -11.78 -1.76 -3.23
CA ALA A 51 -10.64 -1.54 -4.12
C ALA A 51 -10.46 -0.04 -4.35
N ILE A 52 -9.29 0.49 -4.01
CA ILE A 52 -8.89 1.84 -4.35
C ILE A 52 -8.00 1.76 -5.59
N ASN A 53 -8.56 2.16 -6.72
CA ASN A 53 -7.85 2.25 -8.00
C ASN A 53 -7.23 3.64 -8.10
N VAL A 54 -5.91 3.70 -8.28
CA VAL A 54 -5.17 4.95 -8.39
C VAL A 54 -4.58 5.04 -9.78
N SER A 55 -5.01 6.04 -10.54
CA SER A 55 -4.44 6.40 -11.83
C SER A 55 -3.50 7.59 -11.63
N ALA A 56 -2.20 7.33 -11.63
CA ALA A 56 -1.16 8.34 -11.51
C ALA A 56 -0.73 8.81 -12.91
N ASN A 57 -1.06 10.06 -13.22
CA ASN A 57 -0.74 10.71 -14.47
C ASN A 57 0.52 11.56 -14.28
N PHE A 58 1.56 11.24 -15.04
CA PHE A 58 2.79 12.02 -15.14
C PHE A 58 2.75 12.81 -16.45
N ILE A 59 2.88 14.12 -16.35
CA ILE A 59 2.75 15.08 -17.47
C ILE A 59 4.07 15.86 -17.55
N GLY A 60 4.44 16.37 -18.73
CA GLY A 60 5.68 17.14 -18.93
C GLY A 60 6.70 16.37 -19.76
N TYR A 61 7.92 16.19 -19.23
CA TYR A 61 9.08 15.58 -19.90
C TYR A 61 8.73 14.33 -20.72
N LYS A 62 7.99 13.40 -20.10
CA LYS A 62 7.40 12.24 -20.76
C LYS A 62 6.04 11.98 -20.14
N SER A 63 5.00 11.94 -20.98
CA SER A 63 3.64 11.67 -20.51
C SER A 63 3.44 10.18 -20.29
N LEU A 64 3.03 9.78 -19.09
CA LEU A 64 2.85 8.38 -18.70
C LEU A 64 1.71 8.25 -17.71
N VAL A 65 0.93 7.16 -17.83
CA VAL A 65 -0.11 6.82 -16.85
C VAL A 65 0.24 5.47 -16.22
N ILE A 66 0.24 5.44 -14.88
CA ILE A 66 0.44 4.22 -14.08
C ILE A 66 -0.84 3.97 -13.30
N ASN A 67 -1.35 2.75 -13.38
CA ASN A 67 -2.54 2.33 -12.65
C ASN A 67 -2.15 1.30 -11.60
N ASP A 68 -2.46 1.61 -10.35
CA ASP A 68 -2.27 0.73 -9.19
C ASP A 68 -3.62 0.45 -8.51
N VAL A 69 -3.73 -0.70 -7.85
CA VAL A 69 -4.94 -1.11 -7.14
C VAL A 69 -4.59 -1.57 -5.74
N TYR A 70 -5.16 -0.90 -4.74
CA TYR A 70 -4.96 -1.22 -3.34
C TYR A 70 -6.27 -1.71 -2.70
N PRO A 71 -6.32 -2.95 -2.18
CA PRO A 71 -7.45 -3.39 -1.38
C PRO A 71 -7.37 -2.80 0.03
N ALA A 72 -8.47 -2.25 0.52
CA ALA A 72 -8.65 -1.83 1.91
C ALA A 72 -9.73 -2.71 2.57
N VAL A 73 -9.40 -3.33 3.71
CA VAL A 73 -10.35 -4.13 4.48
C VAL A 73 -10.86 -3.30 5.64
N LEU A 74 -12.14 -2.99 5.63
CA LEU A 74 -12.83 -2.23 6.68
C LEU A 74 -13.70 -3.15 7.52
N ILE A 75 -13.69 -2.93 8.83
CA ILE A 75 -14.39 -3.72 9.83
C ILE A 75 -15.27 -2.78 10.65
N LYS A 76 -16.59 -2.92 10.52
CA LYS A 76 -17.56 -2.31 11.42
C LYS A 76 -17.84 -3.27 12.58
N VAL A 77 -17.61 -2.81 13.80
CA VAL A 77 -17.75 -3.63 15.01
C VAL A 77 -19.11 -3.44 15.66
N GLY A 78 -19.67 -4.51 16.22
CA GLY A 78 -20.90 -4.46 17.01
C GLY A 78 -20.68 -3.88 18.42
N PRO A 79 -21.78 -3.63 19.16
CA PRO A 79 -21.74 -2.95 20.46
C PRO A 79 -20.97 -3.71 21.55
N ASP A 80 -20.81 -5.02 21.42
CA ASP A 80 -20.12 -5.86 22.41
C ASP A 80 -18.59 -5.88 22.22
N VAL A 81 -18.10 -5.31 21.12
CA VAL A 81 -16.67 -5.21 20.82
C VAL A 81 -16.09 -3.97 21.49
N LYS A 82 -15.00 -4.16 22.21
CA LYS A 82 -14.22 -3.08 22.83
C LYS A 82 -13.18 -2.54 21.85
N ASN A 83 -12.43 -3.43 21.19
CA ASN A 83 -11.36 -3.04 20.27
C ASN A 83 -11.05 -4.17 19.26
N VAL A 84 -10.39 -3.83 18.17
CA VAL A 84 -9.84 -4.76 17.18
C VAL A 84 -8.38 -4.38 16.92
N SER A 85 -7.51 -5.36 16.65
CA SER A 85 -6.10 -5.12 16.33
C SER A 85 -5.93 -4.59 14.91
N ALA A 86 -6.45 -3.39 14.67
CA ALA A 86 -6.52 -2.71 13.39
C ALA A 86 -6.56 -1.18 13.63
N PHE A 87 -6.38 -0.37 12.58
CA PHE A 87 -6.38 1.09 12.68
C PHE A 87 -7.81 1.61 12.84
N ARG A 88 -8.07 2.44 13.84
CA ARG A 88 -9.43 2.89 14.12
C ARG A 88 -9.73 4.21 13.42
N ILE A 89 -10.47 4.16 12.32
CA ILE A 89 -10.78 5.35 11.51
C ILE A 89 -12.09 6.05 11.94
N SER A 90 -12.96 5.37 12.70
CA SER A 90 -14.19 5.94 13.26
C SER A 90 -14.54 5.28 14.60
N LYS A 91 -15.66 5.67 15.21
CA LYS A 91 -16.09 5.21 16.54
C LYS A 91 -16.13 3.69 16.64
N ASP A 92 -16.56 3.00 15.60
CA ASP A 92 -16.72 1.55 15.56
C ASP A 92 -16.28 0.98 14.19
N VAL A 93 -15.49 1.73 13.43
CA VAL A 93 -14.92 1.29 12.15
C VAL A 93 -13.41 1.23 12.26
N TYR A 94 -12.86 0.10 11.84
CA TYR A 94 -11.44 -0.18 11.81
C TYR A 94 -10.99 -0.55 10.40
N MET A 95 -9.73 -0.32 10.08
CA MET A 95 -9.10 -0.69 8.82
C MET A 95 -7.89 -1.58 9.08
N ILE A 96 -7.79 -2.69 8.36
CA ILE A 96 -6.60 -3.54 8.39
C ILE A 96 -5.53 -2.90 7.51
N PRO A 97 -4.29 -2.73 8.00
CA PRO A 97 -3.25 -2.08 7.24
C PRO A 97 -2.74 -2.95 6.08
N PRO A 98 -2.30 -2.31 4.99
CA PRO A 98 -2.00 -2.96 3.72
C PRO A 98 -0.67 -3.71 3.65
N TYR A 99 0.30 -3.38 4.51
CA TYR A 99 1.57 -4.12 4.54
C TYR A 99 1.43 -5.59 4.98
N LEU A 100 0.22 -6.01 5.37
CA LEU A 100 -0.13 -7.41 5.64
C LEU A 100 -0.60 -8.18 4.39
N PHE A 101 -0.70 -7.56 3.20
CA PHE A 101 -1.04 -8.23 1.93
C PHE A 101 0.20 -8.93 1.33
N ASN A 102 0.52 -10.16 1.76
CA ASN A 102 1.47 -10.99 1.02
C ASN A 102 0.80 -11.62 -0.22
N ASN A 103 1.45 -11.49 -1.38
CA ASN A 103 0.88 -11.53 -2.73
C ASN A 103 0.30 -12.87 -3.23
N SER A 104 0.20 -13.89 -2.39
CA SER A 104 -0.42 -15.18 -2.77
C SER A 104 -1.66 -15.54 -1.95
N LEU A 105 -1.82 -14.98 -0.75
CA LEU A 105 -2.91 -15.30 0.17
C LEU A 105 -3.35 -14.03 0.88
N ARG A 106 -4.43 -13.41 0.38
CA ARG A 106 -5.13 -12.28 1.01
C ARG A 106 -5.89 -12.77 2.25
N THR A 107 -5.13 -13.17 3.26
CA THR A 107 -5.60 -13.70 4.54
C THR A 107 -5.10 -12.80 5.66
N TYR A 108 -5.99 -12.40 6.56
CA TYR A 108 -5.73 -11.53 7.70
C TYR A 108 -6.24 -12.19 8.95
N SER A 109 -5.57 -11.94 10.06
CA SER A 109 -6.06 -12.29 11.38
C SER A 109 -6.09 -11.03 12.22
N ALA A 110 -7.25 -10.73 12.81
CA ALA A 110 -7.41 -9.62 13.72
C ALA A 110 -7.84 -10.16 15.09
N THR A 111 -7.13 -9.74 16.14
CA THR A 111 -7.55 -9.96 17.52
C THR A 111 -8.70 -9.03 17.84
N VAL A 112 -9.76 -9.57 18.43
CA VAL A 112 -10.94 -8.82 18.85
C VAL A 112 -11.10 -8.94 20.36
N TRP A 113 -11.11 -7.80 21.03
CA TRP A 113 -11.36 -7.71 22.46
C TRP A 113 -12.82 -7.36 22.68
N LEU A 114 -13.54 -8.20 23.42
CA LEU A 114 -14.92 -7.95 23.82
C LEU A 114 -15.00 -7.17 25.14
N LYS A 115 -16.12 -6.47 25.34
CA LYS A 115 -16.37 -5.71 26.58
C LYS A 115 -16.49 -6.58 27.83
N ASN A 116 -16.89 -7.84 27.66
CA ASN A 116 -16.94 -8.83 28.74
C ASN A 116 -15.55 -9.42 29.12
N GLY A 117 -14.47 -8.91 28.53
CA GLY A 117 -13.10 -9.35 28.78
C GLY A 117 -12.63 -10.53 27.93
N SER A 118 -13.51 -11.17 27.17
CA SER A 118 -13.15 -12.28 26.27
C SER A 118 -12.39 -11.80 25.04
N ILE A 119 -11.58 -12.69 24.46
CA ILE A 119 -10.80 -12.43 23.25
C ILE A 119 -11.16 -13.47 22.19
N ALA A 120 -11.30 -13.03 20.94
CA ALA A 120 -11.46 -13.89 19.78
C ALA A 120 -10.52 -13.45 18.65
N ILE A 121 -10.27 -14.35 17.71
CA ILE A 121 -9.50 -14.11 16.50
C ILE A 121 -10.47 -14.17 15.32
N ALA A 122 -10.56 -13.08 14.56
CA ALA A 122 -11.27 -13.02 13.30
C ALA A 122 -10.28 -13.25 12.14
N ASN A 123 -10.44 -14.37 11.43
CA ASN A 123 -9.65 -14.68 10.24
C ASN A 123 -10.44 -14.26 9.00
N ILE A 124 -9.90 -13.32 8.25
CA ILE A 124 -10.54 -12.70 7.09
C ILE A 124 -9.77 -13.13 5.84
N LYS A 125 -10.42 -13.84 4.93
CA LYS A 125 -9.84 -14.28 3.67
C LYS A 125 -10.67 -13.76 2.51
N PHE A 126 -10.02 -13.18 1.50
CA PHE A 126 -10.75 -12.76 0.29
C PHE A 126 -9.98 -13.02 -1.01
N SER A 127 -10.70 -13.09 -2.12
CA SER A 127 -10.14 -13.27 -3.46
C SER A 127 -10.98 -12.57 -4.51
N GLY A 128 -10.39 -12.30 -5.68
CA GLY A 128 -11.04 -11.56 -6.77
C GLY A 128 -11.04 -10.04 -6.55
N THR A 129 -11.75 -9.32 -7.43
CA THR A 129 -11.82 -7.86 -7.37
C THR A 129 -12.99 -7.44 -6.48
N PRO A 130 -12.77 -6.66 -5.40
CA PRO A 130 -13.84 -6.14 -4.55
C PRO A 130 -14.96 -5.48 -5.35
N THR A 131 -16.20 -5.68 -4.92
CA THR A 131 -17.39 -5.10 -5.58
C THR A 131 -17.50 -3.60 -5.38
N LYS A 132 -16.95 -3.09 -4.27
CA LYS A 132 -16.86 -1.66 -4.01
C LYS A 132 -15.53 -1.14 -4.53
N VAL A 133 -15.60 -0.15 -5.40
CA VAL A 133 -14.45 0.42 -6.09
C VAL A 133 -14.46 1.93 -5.92
N VAL A 134 -13.28 2.50 -5.74
CA VAL A 134 -13.04 3.94 -5.66
C VAL A 134 -11.94 4.28 -6.63
N ASP A 135 -12.28 5.02 -7.68
CA ASP A 135 -11.30 5.47 -8.67
C ASP A 135 -10.80 6.86 -8.32
N MET A 136 -9.48 6.96 -8.16
CA MET A 136 -8.74 8.17 -7.83
C MET A 136 -7.77 8.51 -8.97
N VAL A 137 -7.69 9.78 -9.33
CA VAL A 137 -6.70 10.30 -10.27
C VAL A 137 -5.75 11.23 -9.52
N VAL A 138 -4.45 11.02 -9.70
CA VAL A 138 -3.38 11.83 -9.13
C VAL A 138 -2.52 12.35 -10.26
N ASN A 139 -2.29 13.65 -10.34
CA ASN A 139 -1.55 14.26 -11.43
C ASN A 139 -0.24 14.84 -10.91
N TYR A 140 0.84 14.56 -11.63
CA TYR A 140 2.18 15.07 -11.39
C TYR A 140 2.71 15.74 -12.65
N ASP A 141 3.31 16.91 -12.48
CA ASP A 141 4.16 17.56 -13.46
C ASP A 141 5.59 17.04 -13.26
N VAL A 142 6.28 16.73 -14.36
CA VAL A 142 7.61 16.13 -14.35
C VAL A 142 8.50 16.91 -15.30
N GLU A 143 9.56 17.47 -14.75
CA GLU A 143 10.65 18.07 -15.51
C GLU A 143 11.92 17.25 -15.36
N LYS A 144 12.75 17.21 -16.41
CA LYS A 144 14.10 16.66 -16.33
C LYS A 144 15.10 17.81 -16.19
N ASN A 145 15.90 17.78 -15.13
CA ASN A 145 16.96 18.76 -14.87
C ASN A 145 18.29 18.03 -14.66
N GLY A 146 19.07 17.89 -15.74
CA GLY A 146 20.31 17.12 -15.72
C GLY A 146 20.07 15.66 -15.38
N THR A 147 20.68 15.18 -14.30
CA THR A 147 20.57 13.81 -13.76
C THR A 147 19.44 13.63 -12.76
N HIS A 148 18.51 14.59 -12.66
CA HIS A 148 17.40 14.56 -11.71
C HIS A 148 16.06 14.79 -12.43
N TYR A 149 15.01 14.22 -11.85
CA TYR A 149 13.63 14.53 -12.14
C TYR A 149 13.08 15.44 -11.06
N ILE A 150 12.42 16.52 -11.47
CA ILE A 150 11.67 17.40 -10.59
C ILE A 150 10.20 17.00 -10.76
N VAL A 151 9.60 16.48 -9.70
CA VAL A 151 8.24 15.92 -9.71
C VAL A 151 7.35 16.75 -8.80
N ARG A 152 6.39 17.46 -9.38
CA ARG A 152 5.48 18.36 -8.67
C ARG A 152 4.07 17.77 -8.69
N PRO A 153 3.42 17.57 -7.54
CA PRO A 153 2.01 17.24 -7.50
C PRO A 153 1.20 18.43 -8.01
N ILE A 154 0.42 18.23 -9.06
CA ILE A 154 -0.50 19.24 -9.62
C ILE A 154 -1.83 19.19 -8.85
N GLY A 155 -2.22 18.00 -8.40
CA GLY A 155 -3.41 17.77 -7.62
C GLY A 155 -4.00 16.38 -7.83
N TRP A 156 -4.94 16.02 -6.96
CA TRP A 156 -5.62 14.74 -7.00
C TRP A 156 -7.12 14.90 -6.77
N SER A 157 -7.88 13.95 -7.29
CA SER A 157 -9.31 13.91 -7.06
C SER A 157 -9.58 13.45 -5.61
N LEU A 158 -10.17 14.31 -4.78
CA LEU A 158 -10.73 13.87 -3.49
C LEU A 158 -11.91 12.93 -3.77
N LYS A 159 -11.85 11.70 -3.26
CA LYS A 159 -12.92 10.72 -3.43
C LYS A 159 -13.55 10.37 -2.09
N ARG A 160 -14.79 9.92 -2.14
CA ARG A 160 -15.57 9.57 -0.95
C ARG A 160 -16.04 8.13 -1.04
N ILE A 161 -16.05 7.45 0.10
CA ILE A 161 -16.61 6.12 0.27
C ILE A 161 -17.68 6.23 1.33
N THR A 162 -18.90 5.79 1.00
CA THR A 162 -19.98 5.68 1.99
C THR A 162 -20.19 4.22 2.35
N LEU A 163 -19.92 3.85 3.60
CA LEU A 163 -20.12 2.52 4.17
C LEU A 163 -20.86 2.65 5.49
N TRP A 164 -21.86 1.80 5.72
CA TRP A 164 -22.63 1.78 6.98
C TRP A 164 -23.17 3.16 7.41
N ASN A 165 -23.62 3.97 6.44
CA ASN A 165 -24.07 5.36 6.61
C ASN A 165 -23.00 6.33 7.15
N GLU A 166 -21.73 5.97 7.09
CA GLU A 166 -20.58 6.85 7.37
C GLU A 166 -19.84 7.16 6.07
N THR A 167 -19.34 8.39 5.96
CA THR A 167 -18.55 8.84 4.80
C THR A 167 -17.09 8.98 5.19
N PHE A 168 -16.23 8.35 4.41
CA PHE A 168 -14.78 8.39 4.52
C PHE A 168 -14.20 9.07 3.29
N ASN A 169 -13.17 9.90 3.47
CA ASN A 169 -12.46 10.50 2.34
C ASN A 169 -11.28 9.61 1.95
N VAL A 170 -10.99 9.52 0.66
CA VAL A 170 -9.74 8.95 0.14
C VAL A 170 -8.92 10.11 -0.41
N THR A 171 -7.70 10.25 0.10
CA THR A 171 -6.79 11.35 -0.24
C THR A 171 -5.36 10.86 -0.43
N VAL A 172 -4.53 11.73 -0.99
CA VAL A 172 -3.08 11.57 -1.02
C VAL A 172 -2.46 12.45 0.07
N GLU A 173 -1.48 11.91 0.78
CA GLU A 173 -0.55 12.66 1.62
C GLU A 173 0.83 12.66 0.97
N LEU A 174 1.58 13.74 1.13
CA LEU A 174 2.91 13.91 0.53
C LEU A 174 3.97 13.84 1.65
N PRO A 175 4.42 12.64 2.03
CA PRO A 175 5.35 12.51 3.13
C PRO A 175 6.76 12.94 2.71
N GLU A 176 7.55 13.34 3.71
CA GLU A 176 8.99 13.49 3.55
C GLU A 176 9.63 12.12 3.23
N PRO A 177 10.58 12.06 2.28
CA PRO A 177 11.30 10.84 1.95
C PRO A 177 12.09 10.31 3.15
N ILE A 178 11.95 9.02 3.43
CA ILE A 178 12.80 8.35 4.42
C ILE A 178 14.10 7.97 3.73
N GLN A 179 15.21 8.55 4.19
CA GLN A 179 16.52 8.31 3.62
C GLN A 179 17.15 7.02 4.17
N ILE A 180 17.50 6.11 3.26
CA ILE A 180 18.24 4.90 3.59
C ILE A 180 19.72 5.14 3.32
N VAL A 181 20.58 4.66 4.22
CA VAL A 181 22.03 4.74 4.08
C VAL A 181 22.46 4.08 2.76
N ASN A 182 23.23 4.80 1.94
CA ASN A 182 23.72 4.40 0.61
C ASN A 182 22.66 4.32 -0.50
N ALA A 183 21.42 4.76 -0.28
CA ALA A 183 20.47 4.98 -1.38
C ALA A 183 20.72 6.35 -2.04
N PRO A 184 20.41 6.51 -3.34
CA PRO A 184 20.36 7.82 -3.99
C PRO A 184 19.49 8.79 -3.18
N THR A 185 19.95 10.01 -3.00
CA THR A 185 19.25 11.02 -2.20
C THR A 185 17.97 11.45 -2.89
N VAL A 186 16.87 11.43 -2.14
CA VAL A 186 15.59 12.00 -2.57
C VAL A 186 15.26 13.16 -1.64
N GLU A 187 14.95 14.31 -2.21
CA GLU A 187 14.58 15.49 -1.44
C GLU A 187 13.11 15.85 -1.68
N PHE A 188 12.44 16.32 -0.63
CA PHE A 188 11.13 16.96 -0.73
C PHE A 188 11.24 18.38 -0.21
N LYS A 189 11.01 19.36 -1.08
CA LYS A 189 11.16 20.77 -0.77
C LYS A 189 10.14 21.58 -1.55
N ASN A 190 9.44 22.48 -0.88
CA ASN A 190 8.40 23.35 -1.49
C ASN A 190 7.39 22.52 -2.31
N ASP A 191 6.80 21.51 -1.68
CA ASP A 191 5.84 20.59 -2.30
C ASP A 191 6.34 19.88 -3.55
N THR A 192 7.66 19.77 -3.73
CA THR A 192 8.27 19.20 -4.93
C THR A 192 9.25 18.11 -4.54
N TYR A 193 9.16 16.97 -5.21
CA TYR A 193 10.15 15.90 -5.10
C TYR A 193 11.29 16.13 -6.10
N VAL A 194 12.53 16.01 -5.62
CA VAL A 194 13.73 15.96 -6.46
C VAL A 194 14.26 14.53 -6.40
N LEU A 195 14.11 13.82 -7.51
CA LEU A 195 14.44 12.40 -7.63
C LEU A 195 15.68 12.23 -8.51
N PRO A 196 16.64 11.37 -8.16
CA PRO A 196 17.75 11.05 -9.03
C PRO A 196 17.31 10.16 -10.19
N GLU A 197 17.95 10.31 -11.36
CA GLU A 197 17.67 9.48 -12.54
C GLU A 197 18.09 8.01 -12.36
N VAL A 198 18.88 7.72 -11.32
CA VAL A 198 19.35 6.36 -11.01
C VAL A 198 18.17 5.49 -10.57
N CYS A 199 17.61 4.67 -11.46
CA CYS A 199 16.51 3.76 -11.12
C CYS A 199 16.98 2.37 -10.68
N LYS A 200 18.20 1.99 -11.05
CA LYS A 200 18.83 0.72 -10.68
C LYS A 200 20.34 0.84 -10.70
N THR A 201 21.00 0.03 -9.88
CA THR A 201 22.45 -0.13 -9.89
C THR A 201 22.81 -1.61 -9.83
N THR A 202 23.90 -1.98 -10.49
CA THR A 202 24.42 -3.34 -10.49
C THR A 202 25.87 -3.31 -10.03
N SER A 203 26.19 -4.10 -9.01
CA SER A 203 27.55 -4.29 -8.53
C SER A 203 27.83 -5.78 -8.37
N GLY A 204 28.79 -6.29 -9.14
CA GLY A 204 29.03 -7.72 -9.27
C GLY A 204 27.79 -8.46 -9.80
N GLY A 205 27.28 -9.42 -9.03
CA GLY A 205 26.09 -10.20 -9.36
C GLY A 205 24.76 -9.68 -8.76
N VAL A 206 24.77 -8.56 -8.03
CA VAL A 206 23.57 -8.04 -7.36
C VAL A 206 23.06 -6.81 -8.10
N THR A 207 21.77 -6.80 -8.43
CA THR A 207 21.07 -5.63 -8.99
C THR A 207 20.08 -5.09 -7.96
N VAL A 208 20.22 -3.83 -7.61
CA VAL A 208 19.31 -3.09 -6.74
C VAL A 208 18.42 -2.21 -7.60
N ILE A 209 17.11 -2.29 -7.40
CA ILE A 209 16.12 -1.44 -8.08
C ILE A 209 15.57 -0.45 -7.06
N TYR A 210 15.66 0.84 -7.36
CA TYR A 210 15.16 1.90 -6.51
C TYR A 210 13.73 2.26 -6.91
N ARG A 211 12.85 2.35 -5.91
CA ARG A 211 11.47 2.79 -6.07
C ARG A 211 11.22 4.01 -5.20
N TYR A 212 10.94 5.13 -5.84
CA TYR A 212 10.74 6.41 -5.16
C TYR A 212 9.26 6.61 -4.87
N SER A 213 8.89 6.64 -3.59
CA SER A 213 7.54 6.98 -3.13
C SER A 213 7.36 8.49 -3.24
N ILE A 214 6.32 8.93 -3.93
CA ILE A 214 5.99 10.35 -4.18
C ILE A 214 4.57 10.71 -3.73
N GLY A 215 4.00 9.89 -2.86
CA GLY A 215 2.71 10.12 -2.23
C GLY A 215 2.24 8.86 -1.50
N GLU A 216 1.39 9.04 -0.51
CA GLU A 216 0.74 7.98 0.26
C GLU A 216 -0.78 8.12 0.14
N ILE A 217 -1.47 7.00 -0.06
CA ILE A 217 -2.92 6.95 -0.19
C ILE A 217 -3.50 6.63 1.17
N HIS A 218 -4.41 7.47 1.64
CA HIS A 218 -5.03 7.35 2.96
C HIS A 218 -6.55 7.30 2.85
N ILE A 219 -7.18 6.50 3.71
CA ILE A 219 -8.60 6.63 4.04
C ILE A 219 -8.69 7.47 5.32
N VAL A 220 -9.30 8.63 5.22
CA VAL A 220 -9.50 9.56 6.34
C VAL A 220 -10.92 9.43 6.85
N GLY A 221 -11.06 8.99 8.10
CA GLY A 221 -12.32 8.95 8.81
C GLY A 221 -12.49 10.11 9.81
N PRO A 222 -13.62 10.16 10.53
CA PRO A 222 -13.90 11.22 11.49
C PRO A 222 -12.98 11.24 12.71
N MET A 223 -12.28 10.13 13.01
CA MET A 223 -11.40 10.03 14.18
C MET A 223 -9.92 10.07 13.80
N GLU A 224 -9.52 9.22 12.87
CA GLU A 224 -8.12 9.06 12.44
C GLU A 224 -8.09 8.78 10.93
N ASP A 225 -6.91 8.91 10.35
CA ASP A 225 -6.58 8.42 9.01
C ASP A 225 -5.90 7.05 9.06
N ALA A 226 -5.91 6.34 7.94
CA ALA A 226 -5.19 5.09 7.82
C ALA A 226 -4.58 4.91 6.44
N PHE A 227 -3.29 4.53 6.43
CA PHE A 227 -2.49 4.25 5.23
C PHE A 227 -3.02 3.05 4.43
N VAL A 228 -3.11 3.21 3.11
CA VAL A 228 -3.60 2.20 2.16
C VAL A 228 -2.55 1.80 1.12
N GLY A 229 -1.73 2.73 0.67
CA GLY A 229 -0.80 2.46 -0.43
C GLY A 229 0.13 3.62 -0.71
N LYS A 230 1.07 3.43 -1.64
CA LYS A 230 2.06 4.44 -2.03
C LYS A 230 1.98 4.68 -3.53
N VAL A 231 2.00 5.94 -3.94
CA VAL A 231 2.23 6.29 -5.35
C VAL A 231 3.74 6.28 -5.59
N TYR A 232 4.19 5.50 -6.56
CA TYR A 232 5.61 5.41 -6.91
C TYR A 232 5.91 6.14 -8.21
N PHE A 233 7.05 6.83 -8.25
CA PHE A 233 7.57 7.38 -9.48
C PHE A 233 8.07 6.26 -10.41
N PRO A 234 7.61 6.20 -11.67
CA PRO A 234 7.94 5.13 -12.62
C PRO A 234 9.32 5.35 -13.27
N CYS A 235 10.37 5.38 -12.44
CA CYS A 235 11.72 5.78 -12.83
C CYS A 235 12.23 5.03 -14.08
N GLU A 236 12.12 3.69 -14.12
CA GLU A 236 12.62 2.91 -15.26
C GLU A 236 11.92 3.27 -16.58
N LYS A 237 10.60 3.49 -16.55
CA LYS A 237 9.82 3.88 -17.74
C LYS A 237 10.12 5.31 -18.20
N MET A 238 10.53 6.17 -17.27
CA MET A 238 10.97 7.54 -17.56
C MET A 238 12.37 7.57 -18.19
N ALA A 239 13.24 6.62 -17.82
CA ALA A 239 14.59 6.49 -18.37
C ALA A 239 14.64 5.81 -19.77
N GLU A 240 13.59 5.07 -20.16
CA GLU A 240 13.46 4.51 -21.50
C GLU A 240 13.37 5.62 -22.56
N LYS A 241 14.28 5.59 -23.55
CA LYS A 241 14.31 6.51 -24.70
C LYS A 241 13.16 6.26 -25.66
#